data_AF-A0A318ULD7-F1
#
_entry.id   AF-A0A318ULD7-F1
#
_cell.length_a   1.000
_cell.length_b   1.000
_cell.length_c   1.000
_cell.angle_alpha   90.00
_cell.angle_beta   90.00
_cell.angle_gamma   90.00
#
_symmetry.space_group_name_H-M   'P 1'
#
loop_
_entity.id
_entity.type
_entity.pdbx_description
1 polymer ?
#
loop_
_entity_poly.entity_id
_entity_poly.type
_entity_poly.pdbx_seq_one_letter_code
_entity_poly.pdbx_strand_id
1 'polypeptide(L)'
;MKTDLVEIFQTIRAALQPYAAMGFVNRVNSDLEYDLWSEKEQADQTFFFVSVSISKESVWYKTGFEHHLKSGEASLEIKQLDDLLMSQIEDTFAAGYKIFKEKEWV
;
A
#
# COMPACT_ATOMS: atom_id res chain seq x y z
N MET A 1 12.77 3.08 -21.41
CA MET A 1 11.37 3.56 -21.40
C MET A 1 11.23 4.60 -20.30
N LYS A 2 10.51 5.71 -20.52
CA LYS A 2 9.96 6.47 -19.41
C LYS A 2 8.68 5.73 -19.00
N THR A 3 8.70 5.06 -17.86
CA THR A 3 7.49 4.41 -17.32
C THR A 3 6.45 5.50 -17.04
N ASP A 4 5.21 5.28 -17.47
CA ASP A 4 4.12 6.22 -17.19
C ASP A 4 3.80 6.16 -15.68
N LEU A 5 3.69 7.31 -15.01
CA LEU A 5 3.33 7.35 -13.60
C LEU A 5 1.97 6.67 -13.35
N VAL A 6 1.05 6.76 -14.33
CA VAL A 6 -0.24 6.06 -14.27
C VAL A 6 -0.03 4.55 -14.30
N GLU A 7 0.89 4.05 -15.13
CA GLU A 7 1.21 2.63 -15.21
C GLU A 7 1.83 2.11 -13.89
N ILE A 8 2.74 2.90 -13.28
CA ILE A 8 3.30 2.58 -11.96
C ILE A 8 2.18 2.50 -10.92
N PHE A 9 1.30 3.51 -10.87
CA PHE A 9 0.18 3.55 -9.93
C PHE A 9 -0.75 2.34 -10.10
N GLN A 10 -1.16 2.02 -11.34
CA GLN A 10 -2.05 0.90 -11.61
C GLN A 10 -1.40 -0.45 -11.27
N THR A 11 -0.11 -0.60 -11.51
CA THR A 11 0.65 -1.82 -11.18
C THR A 11 0.66 -2.05 -9.67
N ILE A 12 1.01 -1.02 -8.88
CA ILE A 12 1.03 -1.12 -7.41
C ILE A 12 -0.39 -1.33 -6.85
N ARG A 13 -1.38 -0.61 -7.39
CA ARG A 13 -2.80 -0.77 -7.02
C ARG A 13 -3.27 -2.19 -7.27
N ALA A 14 -2.94 -2.78 -8.42
CA ALA A 14 -3.32 -4.16 -8.75
C ALA A 14 -2.73 -5.18 -7.76
N ALA A 15 -1.50 -4.98 -7.29
CA ALA A 15 -0.90 -5.82 -6.26
C ALA A 15 -1.56 -5.65 -4.88
N LEU A 16 -2.12 -4.47 -4.60
CA LEU A 16 -2.80 -4.18 -3.34
C LEU A 16 -4.27 -4.65 -3.33
N GLN A 17 -4.94 -4.71 -4.48
CA GLN A 17 -6.36 -5.08 -4.59
C GLN A 17 -6.76 -6.43 -3.95
N PRO A 18 -5.96 -7.52 -4.04
CA PRO A 18 -6.30 -8.79 -3.40
C PRO A 18 -6.55 -8.69 -1.90
N TYR A 19 -5.88 -7.76 -1.21
CA TYR A 19 -6.06 -7.56 0.23
C TYR A 19 -7.43 -7.01 0.59
N ALA A 20 -8.15 -6.32 -0.33
CA ALA A 20 -9.53 -5.88 -0.09
C ALA A 20 -10.51 -7.04 0.17
N ALA A 21 -10.17 -8.27 -0.20
CA ALA A 21 -10.96 -9.46 0.10
C ALA A 21 -10.50 -10.18 1.38
N MET A 22 -9.52 -9.63 2.12
CA MET A 22 -8.83 -10.26 3.25
C MET A 22 -9.02 -9.49 4.56
N GLY A 23 -10.19 -8.90 4.77
CA GLY A 23 -10.53 -8.13 5.97
C GLY A 23 -10.13 -6.65 5.91
N PHE A 24 -9.88 -6.13 4.71
CA PHE A 24 -9.65 -4.71 4.47
C PHE A 24 -10.72 -4.11 3.57
N VAL A 25 -11.04 -2.84 3.78
CA VAL A 25 -11.95 -2.05 2.95
C VAL A 25 -11.19 -0.89 2.30
N ASN A 26 -11.55 -0.59 1.04
CA ASN A 26 -11.07 0.59 0.34
C ASN A 26 -11.89 1.82 0.72
N ARG A 27 -11.31 2.75 1.48
CA ARG A 27 -12.00 3.99 1.84
C ARG A 27 -11.87 5.03 0.72
N VAL A 28 -10.74 5.02 0.05
CA VAL A 28 -10.45 5.80 -1.16
C VAL A 28 -10.18 4.83 -2.31
N ASN A 29 -10.96 4.99 -3.38
CA ASN A 29 -10.83 4.19 -4.59
C ASN A 29 -11.05 5.10 -5.81
N SER A 30 -9.97 5.74 -6.27
CA SER A 30 -10.01 6.71 -7.37
C SER A 30 -8.87 6.47 -8.36
N ASP A 31 -8.82 7.30 -9.40
CA ASP A 31 -7.73 7.28 -10.37
C ASP A 31 -6.44 7.96 -9.87
N LEU A 32 -6.52 8.64 -8.71
CA LEU A 32 -5.40 9.38 -8.13
C LEU A 32 -4.90 8.80 -6.81
N GLU A 33 -5.73 8.03 -6.13
CA GLU A 33 -5.43 7.46 -4.83
C GLU A 33 -6.25 6.19 -4.60
N TYR A 34 -5.61 5.21 -4.00
CA TYR A 34 -6.23 3.98 -3.53
C TYR A 34 -5.67 3.64 -2.16
N ASP A 35 -6.54 3.46 -1.17
CA ASP A 35 -6.14 3.06 0.17
C ASP A 35 -6.87 1.81 0.63
N LEU A 36 -6.27 1.15 1.63
CA LEU A 36 -6.88 0.06 2.35
C LEU A 36 -6.77 0.32 3.85
N TRP A 37 -7.88 0.04 4.52
CA TRP A 37 -8.03 0.10 5.97
C TRP A 37 -8.62 -1.21 6.45
N SER A 38 -8.31 -1.58 7.68
CA SER A 38 -8.98 -2.72 8.30
C SER A 38 -10.49 -2.49 8.37
N GLU A 39 -11.27 -3.56 8.15
CA GLU A 39 -12.71 -3.60 8.46
C GLU A 39 -12.98 -3.63 9.98
N LYS A 40 -12.02 -4.09 10.77
CA LYS A 40 -12.10 -4.07 12.23
C LYS A 40 -11.79 -2.67 12.75
N GLU A 41 -12.57 -2.29 13.74
CA GLU A 41 -12.41 -1.05 14.50
C GLU A 41 -12.37 -1.40 16.00
N GLN A 42 -11.53 -0.72 16.77
CA GLN A 42 -11.39 -0.95 18.21
C GLN A 42 -11.52 0.36 18.96
N ALA A 43 -12.57 0.51 19.79
CA ALA A 43 -12.78 1.71 20.61
C ALA A 43 -12.59 3.03 19.82
N ASP A 44 -13.28 3.14 18.68
CA ASP A 44 -13.22 4.27 17.73
C ASP A 44 -11.87 4.44 17.00
N GLN A 45 -10.93 3.51 17.16
CA GLN A 45 -9.69 3.46 16.39
C GLN A 45 -9.87 2.64 15.11
N THR A 46 -9.42 3.21 13.99
CA THR A 46 -9.36 2.55 12.69
C THR A 46 -7.91 2.26 12.31
N PHE A 47 -7.65 1.11 11.71
CA PHE A 47 -6.28 0.67 11.41
C PHE A 47 -5.97 0.87 9.93
N PHE A 48 -5.12 1.85 9.64
CA PHE A 48 -4.63 2.12 8.29
C PHE A 48 -3.65 1.04 7.84
N PHE A 49 -3.87 0.46 6.66
CA PHE A 49 -2.98 -0.57 6.12
C PHE A 49 -1.95 0.03 5.17
N VAL A 50 -2.39 0.38 3.96
CA VAL A 50 -1.53 0.93 2.91
C VAL A 50 -2.33 1.93 2.08
N SER A 51 -1.69 2.99 1.60
CA SER A 51 -2.21 3.80 0.50
C SER A 51 -1.19 3.92 -0.61
N VAL A 52 -1.67 4.04 -1.84
CA VAL A 52 -0.91 4.42 -3.02
C VAL A 52 -1.58 5.63 -3.66
N SER A 53 -0.81 6.64 -4.03
CA SER A 53 -1.30 7.85 -4.66
C SER A 53 -0.37 8.31 -5.78
N ILE A 54 -0.93 9.03 -6.75
CA ILE A 54 -0.19 9.57 -7.89
C ILE A 54 -0.28 11.09 -7.90
N SER A 55 0.88 11.71 -8.08
CA SER A 55 1.03 13.15 -8.26
C SER A 55 1.55 13.46 -9.66
N LYS A 56 1.78 14.73 -9.97
CA LYS A 56 2.36 15.14 -11.26
C LYS A 56 3.80 14.67 -11.46
N GLU A 57 4.52 14.36 -10.38
CA GLU A 57 5.96 14.11 -10.41
C GLU A 57 6.34 12.68 -10.04
N SER A 58 5.48 12.00 -9.26
CA SER A 58 5.79 10.69 -8.69
C SER A 58 4.54 9.96 -8.19
N VAL A 59 4.68 8.64 -8.06
CA VAL A 59 3.76 7.78 -7.31
C VAL A 59 4.30 7.65 -5.89
N TRP A 60 3.43 7.73 -4.90
CA TRP A 60 3.76 7.53 -3.50
C TRP A 60 3.03 6.31 -3.00
N TYR A 61 3.67 5.55 -2.12
CA TYR A 61 2.92 4.66 -1.25
C TYR A 61 3.30 4.87 0.20
N LYS A 62 2.37 4.58 1.10
CA LYS A 62 2.49 4.76 2.54
C LYS A 62 1.95 3.53 3.26
N THR A 63 2.60 3.10 4.32
CA THR A 63 2.15 2.00 5.19
C THR A 63 1.73 2.52 6.56
N GLY A 64 0.80 1.83 7.21
CA GLY A 64 0.37 2.08 8.59
C GLY A 64 1.02 1.16 9.62
N PHE A 65 2.09 0.46 9.23
CA PHE A 65 2.77 -0.52 10.05
C PHE A 65 4.29 -0.34 9.95
N GLU A 66 4.98 -0.70 11.03
CA GLU A 66 6.45 -0.73 11.11
C GLU A 66 6.96 -1.96 10.36
N HIS A 67 6.96 -1.89 9.03
CA HIS A 67 7.77 -2.76 8.19
C HIS A 67 8.48 -1.89 7.19
N HIS A 68 9.77 -1.72 7.44
CA HIS A 68 10.57 -0.78 6.70
C HIS A 68 10.95 -1.39 5.35
N LEU A 69 10.72 -0.64 4.28
CA LEU A 69 11.68 -0.64 3.19
C LEU A 69 13.08 -0.43 3.76
N LYS A 70 14.14 -0.80 3.04
CA LYS A 70 15.53 -0.69 3.53
C LYS A 70 15.90 0.70 4.13
N SER A 71 15.13 1.76 3.87
CA SER A 71 15.29 3.12 4.41
C SER A 71 14.73 3.38 5.81
N GLY A 72 13.90 2.52 6.42
CA GLY A 72 13.28 2.85 7.71
C GLY A 72 12.02 3.72 7.60
N GLU A 73 11.62 4.12 6.39
CA GLU A 73 10.50 5.05 6.19
C GLU A 73 9.18 4.33 5.97
N ALA A 74 8.09 4.89 6.52
CA ALA A 74 6.71 4.41 6.34
C ALA A 74 6.09 4.86 5.00
N SER A 75 6.86 5.53 4.14
CA SER A 75 6.44 5.98 2.82
C SER A 75 7.60 5.94 1.84
N LEU A 76 7.30 5.77 0.55
CA LEU A 76 8.30 5.83 -0.51
C LEU A 76 7.79 6.63 -1.71
N GLU A 77 8.65 7.49 -2.23
CA GLU A 77 8.47 8.13 -3.53
C GLU A 77 9.01 7.23 -4.66
N ILE A 78 8.18 6.98 -5.67
CA ILE A 78 8.47 6.14 -6.83
C ILE A 78 8.35 6.99 -8.10
N LYS A 79 9.50 7.22 -8.73
CA LYS A 79 9.59 7.86 -10.06
C LYS A 79 9.83 6.86 -11.18
N GLN A 80 10.30 5.66 -10.84
CA GLN A 80 10.54 4.53 -11.72
C GLN A 80 10.27 3.25 -10.95
N LEU A 81 9.68 2.27 -11.61
CA LEU A 81 9.37 0.96 -11.05
C LEU A 81 10.09 -0.10 -11.87
N ASP A 82 10.99 -0.85 -11.22
CA ASP A 82 11.60 -2.06 -11.76
C ASP A 82 11.09 -3.29 -11.00
N ASP A 83 11.39 -4.48 -11.52
CA ASP A 83 10.92 -5.75 -10.95
C ASP A 83 11.40 -5.94 -9.50
N LEU A 84 12.61 -5.45 -9.18
CA LEU A 84 13.17 -5.55 -7.84
C LEU A 84 12.39 -4.69 -6.85
N LEU A 85 12.08 -3.44 -7.21
CA LEU A 85 11.30 -2.55 -6.39
C LEU A 85 9.85 -3.06 -6.24
N MET A 86 9.26 -3.57 -7.32
CA MET A 86 7.91 -4.14 -7.25
C MET A 86 7.85 -5.34 -6.30
N SER A 87 8.82 -6.26 -6.38
CA SER A 87 8.92 -7.39 -5.45
C SER A 87 9.07 -6.94 -3.99
N GLN A 88 9.83 -5.88 -3.72
CA GLN A 88 9.95 -5.32 -2.36
C GLN A 88 8.64 -4.71 -1.84
N ILE A 89 7.85 -4.10 -2.72
CA ILE A 89 6.53 -3.56 -2.39
C ILE A 89 5.56 -4.69 -2.03
N GLU A 90 5.53 -5.76 -2.83
CA GLU A 90 4.70 -6.95 -2.57
C GLU A 90 5.08 -7.63 -1.24
N ASP A 91 6.39 -7.80 -0.99
CA ASP A 91 6.90 -8.34 0.27
C ASP A 91 6.46 -7.48 1.46
N THR A 92 6.49 -6.14 1.31
CA THR A 92 6.03 -5.20 2.34
C THR A 92 4.54 -5.36 2.62
N PHE A 93 3.71 -5.55 1.59
CA PHE A 93 2.27 -5.80 1.77
C PHE A 93 2.02 -7.13 2.49
N ALA A 94 2.71 -8.19 2.10
CA ALA A 94 2.58 -9.50 2.73
C ALA A 94 2.99 -9.46 4.21
N ALA A 95 4.09 -8.77 4.52
CA ALA A 95 4.55 -8.59 5.89
C ALA A 95 3.57 -7.75 6.72
N GLY A 96 3.04 -6.66 6.16
CA GLY A 96 1.99 -5.87 6.78
C GLY A 96 0.76 -6.70 7.11
N TYR A 97 0.29 -7.52 6.17
CA TYR A 97 -0.87 -8.38 6.39
C TYR A 97 -0.64 -9.38 7.53
N LYS A 98 0.57 -9.94 7.62
CA LYS A 98 0.96 -10.80 8.73
C LYS A 98 0.89 -10.07 10.08
N ILE A 99 1.38 -8.83 10.16
CA ILE A 99 1.29 -7.99 11.37
C ILE A 99 -0.17 -7.76 11.76
N PHE A 100 -1.02 -7.41 10.79
CA PHE A 100 -2.44 -7.17 11.04
C PHE A 100 -3.15 -8.42 11.56
N LYS A 101 -2.84 -9.60 10.99
CA LYS A 101 -3.35 -10.88 11.50
C LYS A 101 -2.88 -11.18 12.94
N GLU A 102 -1.59 -11.00 13.22
CA GLU A 102 -1.01 -11.27 14.55
C GLU A 102 -1.61 -10.38 15.64
N LYS A 103 -2.00 -9.15 15.28
CA LYS A 103 -2.69 -8.20 16.16
C LYS A 103 -4.21 -8.34 16.17
N GLU A 104 -4.75 -9.32 15.44
CA GLU A 104 -6.20 -9.52 15.24
C GLU A 104 -6.92 -8.29 14.67
N TRP A 105 -6.20 -7.46 13.92
CA TRP A 105 -6.73 -6.30 13.21
C TRP A 105 -7.37 -6.67 11.87
N VAL A 106 -7.30 -7.92 11.43
CA VAL A 106 -8.10 -8.51 10.34
C VAL A 106 -8.58 -9.88 10.74
#